data_AF-H1LV99-F1
#
_entry.id   AF-H1LV99-F1
#
_cell.length_a   1.000
_cell.length_b   1.000
_cell.length_c   1.000
_cell.angle_alpha   90.00
_cell.angle_beta   90.00
_cell.angle_gamma   90.00
#
_symmetry.space_group_name_H-M   'P 1'
#
loop_
_entity.id
_entity.type
_entity.pdbx_description
1 polymer ?
#
loop_
_entity_poly.entity_id
_entity_poly.type
_entity_poly.pdbx_seq_one_letter_code
_entity_poly.pdbx_strand_id
1 'polypeptide(L)'
;MNMKKILAPIIILLLVLGWGNIIGGNAEKYKSYTEHMKNAKTLESKEIYIDAIDQYKKALEFTKNKLPVQEAMLDDYLKLKKYNDFEKQGNAILESYNYPKNVAKKMTDYYIDRKQTVNALKLVNAYLEKNAEDEDFLALQGKLRGSCSEVYFGSDDIKMYGNGFYVFVDDNKQGLLKSDGSDKIAAIYDKIYPYGKEPEYAPVCKDNDWYYIDKNGYKKLALDFNVESLGVFGNNLAPYCSEGKYSYIDANAKKASKNTYDFASGFAGKRAAVKNNGKWAIIKSDFSQVTDYIYDDVVLDECGFATAQNVYIAKLDGKYHIFGLDGKVKDGEGFDEAKAFVSDEPTAVKKDGKWGFANKKGEVELMTDYSDVKPFSNGFAAVYDGKKWGYINKNNTVVIDFEFNEAGNFNNSGVAVVRKPGIKFIQLVK
;
A
#
# COMPACT_ATOMS: atom_id res chain seq x y z
N MET A 1 83.82 -20.89 -4.12
CA MET A 1 82.61 -21.50 -4.70
C MET A 1 81.54 -20.43 -4.78
N ASN A 2 81.04 -20.11 -5.99
CA ASN A 2 80.32 -18.86 -6.25
C ASN A 2 78.90 -18.93 -5.65
N MET A 3 78.63 -18.13 -4.60
CA MET A 3 77.40 -18.20 -3.78
C MET A 3 76.10 -18.09 -4.60
N LYS A 4 76.16 -17.39 -5.75
CA LYS A 4 75.05 -17.28 -6.71
C LYS A 4 74.73 -18.58 -7.48
N LYS A 5 75.68 -19.51 -7.64
CA LYS A 5 75.45 -20.80 -8.33
C LYS A 5 74.73 -21.85 -7.46
N ILE A 6 74.70 -21.65 -6.15
CA ILE A 6 74.04 -22.55 -5.18
C ILE A 6 72.67 -22.00 -4.74
N LEU A 7 72.52 -20.67 -4.67
CA LEU A 7 71.29 -20.03 -4.21
C LEU A 7 70.10 -20.21 -5.17
N ALA A 8 70.33 -20.13 -6.48
CA ALA A 8 69.28 -20.26 -7.50
C ALA A 8 68.57 -21.64 -7.48
N PRO A 9 69.26 -22.80 -7.47
CA PRO A 9 68.59 -24.10 -7.38
C PRO A 9 67.88 -24.32 -6.05
N ILE A 10 68.37 -23.74 -4.93
CA ILE A 10 67.69 -23.82 -3.63
C ILE A 10 66.38 -23.03 -3.63
N ILE A 11 66.36 -21.83 -4.23
CA ILE A 11 65.13 -21.02 -4.35
C ILE A 11 64.10 -21.72 -5.25
N ILE A 12 64.54 -22.33 -6.36
CA ILE A 12 63.67 -23.13 -7.24
C ILE A 12 63.12 -24.35 -6.49
N LEU A 13 63.95 -25.05 -5.71
CA LEU A 13 63.51 -26.18 -4.90
C LEU A 13 62.49 -25.75 -3.83
N LEU A 14 62.73 -24.63 -3.14
CA LEU A 14 61.79 -24.09 -2.14
C LEU A 14 60.48 -23.60 -2.77
N LEU A 15 60.52 -23.04 -3.98
CA LEU A 15 59.32 -22.70 -4.74
C LEU A 15 58.57 -23.97 -5.19
N VAL A 16 59.26 -24.98 -5.73
CA VAL A 16 58.62 -26.25 -6.14
C VAL A 16 58.04 -27.01 -4.95
N LEU A 17 58.73 -27.02 -3.81
CA LEU A 17 58.23 -27.62 -2.55
C LEU A 17 57.07 -26.80 -1.97
N GLY A 18 57.14 -25.46 -2.04
CA GLY A 18 56.08 -24.56 -1.60
C GLY A 18 54.80 -24.71 -2.42
N TRP A 19 54.91 -24.71 -3.76
CA TRP A 19 53.79 -24.96 -4.67
C TRP A 19 53.32 -26.42 -4.60
N GLY A 20 54.21 -27.39 -4.42
CA GLY A 20 53.87 -28.81 -4.23
C GLY A 20 53.04 -29.06 -2.97
N ASN A 21 53.36 -28.41 -1.85
CA ASN A 21 52.57 -28.48 -0.62
C ASN A 21 51.22 -27.76 -0.74
N ILE A 22 51.16 -26.62 -1.43
CA ILE A 22 49.90 -25.89 -1.66
C ILE A 22 48.98 -26.67 -2.61
N ILE A 23 49.52 -27.21 -3.71
CA ILE A 23 48.77 -28.01 -4.69
C ILE A 23 48.34 -29.34 -4.07
N GLY A 24 49.23 -30.04 -3.37
CA GLY A 24 48.93 -31.29 -2.68
C GLY A 24 47.87 -31.12 -1.59
N GLY A 25 48.01 -30.10 -0.74
CA GLY A 25 47.03 -29.81 0.31
C GLY A 25 45.66 -29.38 -0.22
N ASN A 26 45.61 -28.64 -1.34
CA ASN A 26 44.35 -28.30 -2.00
C ASN A 26 43.69 -29.51 -2.67
N ALA A 27 44.49 -30.41 -3.27
CA ALA A 27 43.99 -31.66 -3.86
C ALA A 27 43.40 -32.60 -2.80
N GLU A 28 44.03 -32.70 -1.63
CA GLU A 28 43.55 -33.51 -0.52
C GLU A 28 42.23 -32.95 0.05
N LYS A 29 42.15 -31.63 0.28
CA LYS A 29 40.89 -30.98 0.69
C LYS A 29 39.76 -31.21 -0.32
N TYR A 30 40.06 -31.07 -1.62
CA TYR A 30 39.08 -31.34 -2.66
C TYR A 30 38.61 -32.80 -2.63
N LYS A 31 39.53 -33.75 -2.47
CA LYS A 31 39.20 -35.18 -2.35
C LYS A 31 38.26 -35.43 -1.15
N SER A 32 38.61 -34.94 0.04
CA SER A 32 37.78 -35.09 1.25
C SER A 32 36.40 -34.45 1.09
N TYR A 33 36.33 -33.25 0.50
CA TYR A 33 35.06 -32.62 0.15
C TYR A 33 34.19 -33.51 -0.76
N THR A 34 34.76 -33.99 -1.86
CA THR A 34 34.00 -34.82 -2.83
C THR A 34 33.55 -36.14 -2.23
N GLU A 35 34.35 -36.75 -1.36
CA GLU A 35 34.01 -38.00 -0.67
C GLU A 35 32.84 -37.81 0.29
N HIS A 36 32.89 -36.80 1.16
CA HIS A 36 31.80 -36.49 2.08
C HIS A 36 30.51 -36.11 1.35
N MET A 37 30.59 -35.31 0.28
CA MET A 37 29.42 -34.99 -0.54
C MET A 37 28.81 -36.23 -1.21
N LYS A 38 29.63 -37.14 -1.73
CA LYS A 38 29.15 -38.39 -2.34
C LYS A 38 28.47 -39.29 -1.30
N ASN A 39 29.06 -39.40 -0.11
CA ASN A 39 28.51 -40.19 0.98
C ASN A 39 27.17 -39.61 1.46
N ALA A 40 27.08 -38.28 1.62
CA ALA A 40 25.84 -37.59 1.97
C ALA A 40 24.73 -37.89 0.97
N LYS A 41 24.98 -37.69 -0.34
CA LYS A 41 24.00 -37.99 -1.41
C LYS A 41 23.59 -39.46 -1.46
N THR A 42 24.52 -40.37 -1.15
CA THR A 42 24.20 -41.81 -1.07
C THR A 42 23.26 -42.09 0.09
N LEU A 43 23.43 -41.42 1.23
CA LEU A 43 22.56 -41.54 2.39
C LEU A 43 21.18 -40.89 2.13
N GLU A 44 21.13 -39.73 1.50
CA GLU A 44 19.88 -39.09 1.04
C GLU A 44 19.07 -40.02 0.13
N SER A 45 19.72 -40.67 -0.83
CA SER A 45 19.03 -41.62 -1.74
C SER A 45 18.42 -42.84 -1.04
N LYS A 46 18.82 -43.07 0.22
CA LYS A 46 18.30 -44.12 1.10
C LYS A 46 17.41 -43.55 2.22
N GLU A 47 17.07 -42.27 2.15
CA GLU A 47 16.28 -41.53 3.14
C GLU A 47 16.93 -41.47 4.55
N ILE A 48 18.26 -41.60 4.64
CA ILE A 48 19.03 -41.56 5.89
C ILE A 48 19.55 -40.13 6.15
N TYR A 49 18.62 -39.21 6.39
CA TYR A 49 18.91 -37.77 6.38
C TYR A 49 19.77 -37.27 7.55
N ILE A 50 19.69 -37.89 8.74
CA ILE A 50 20.51 -37.46 9.90
C ILE A 50 22.00 -37.68 9.60
N ASP A 51 22.34 -38.86 9.09
CA ASP A 51 23.73 -39.19 8.75
C ASP A 51 24.19 -38.42 7.51
N ALA A 52 23.29 -38.15 6.56
CA ALA A 52 23.57 -37.29 5.40
C ALA A 52 23.98 -35.88 5.85
N ILE A 53 23.22 -35.26 6.77
CA ILE A 53 23.53 -33.96 7.37
C ILE A 53 24.92 -33.98 8.03
N ASP A 54 25.28 -35.05 8.75
CA ASP A 54 26.60 -35.14 9.38
C ASP A 54 27.73 -35.29 8.37
N GLN A 55 27.50 -35.96 7.24
CA GLN A 55 28.45 -35.94 6.11
C GLN A 55 28.57 -34.56 5.47
N TYR A 56 27.46 -33.82 5.32
CA TYR A 56 27.51 -32.44 4.82
C TYR A 56 28.26 -31.49 5.75
N LYS A 57 28.07 -31.59 7.07
CA LYS A 57 28.85 -30.82 8.05
C LYS A 57 30.34 -31.07 7.90
N LYS A 58 30.76 -32.33 7.71
CA LYS A 58 32.17 -32.66 7.43
C LYS A 58 32.64 -32.05 6.10
N ALA A 59 31.82 -32.10 5.05
CA ALA A 59 32.15 -31.48 3.76
C ALA A 59 32.39 -29.96 3.88
N LEU A 60 31.66 -29.25 4.75
CA LEU A 60 31.84 -27.82 5.00
C LEU A 60 33.24 -27.43 5.51
N GLU A 61 33.95 -28.34 6.16
CA GLU A 61 35.31 -28.10 6.66
C GLU A 61 36.34 -28.01 5.53
N PHE A 62 36.03 -28.58 4.37
CA PHE A 62 36.95 -28.74 3.24
C PHE A 62 36.66 -27.82 2.04
N THR A 63 35.56 -27.05 2.07
CA THR A 63 35.20 -26.13 0.98
C THR A 63 35.13 -24.67 1.42
N LYS A 64 35.61 -23.78 0.55
CA LYS A 64 35.36 -22.33 0.69
C LYS A 64 33.98 -21.94 0.16
N ASN A 65 33.52 -22.60 -0.91
CA ASN A 65 32.17 -22.40 -1.43
C ASN A 65 31.20 -23.28 -0.65
N LYS A 66 30.60 -22.71 0.40
CA LYS A 66 29.73 -23.44 1.32
C LYS A 66 28.28 -23.53 0.83
N LEU A 67 27.85 -22.62 -0.06
CA LEU A 67 26.46 -22.53 -0.49
C LEU A 67 25.85 -23.86 -0.97
N PRO A 68 26.48 -24.63 -1.89
CA PRO A 68 25.88 -25.88 -2.37
C PRO A 68 25.67 -26.94 -1.27
N VAL A 69 26.54 -26.96 -0.27
CA VAL A 69 26.45 -27.88 0.87
C VAL A 69 25.34 -27.42 1.81
N GLN A 70 25.29 -26.12 2.08
CA GLN A 70 24.28 -25.53 2.95
C GLN A 70 22.87 -25.65 2.34
N GLU A 71 22.73 -25.56 1.02
CA GLU A 71 21.47 -25.77 0.31
C GLU A 71 20.97 -27.21 0.37
N ALA A 72 21.87 -28.19 0.22
CA ALA A 72 21.50 -29.61 0.30
C ALA A 72 20.96 -29.97 1.69
N MET A 73 21.63 -29.49 2.73
CA MET A 73 21.19 -29.68 4.12
C MET A 73 19.80 -29.08 4.41
N LEU A 74 19.35 -28.04 3.69
CA LEU A 74 18.00 -27.49 3.88
C LEU A 74 16.92 -28.52 3.54
N ASP A 75 17.12 -29.29 2.47
CA ASP A 75 16.16 -30.32 2.05
C ASP A 75 16.06 -31.42 3.11
N ASP A 76 17.19 -31.85 3.66
CA ASP A 76 17.23 -32.83 4.74
C ASP A 76 16.52 -32.34 6.01
N TYR A 77 16.68 -31.07 6.39
CA TYR A 77 15.97 -30.51 7.53
C TYR A 77 14.46 -30.50 7.33
N LEU A 78 13.97 -30.17 6.12
CA LEU A 78 12.53 -30.24 5.80
C LEU A 78 12.01 -31.68 5.88
N LYS A 79 12.74 -32.64 5.29
CA LYS A 79 12.38 -34.07 5.34
C LYS A 79 12.30 -34.60 6.77
N LEU A 80 13.22 -34.17 7.64
CA LEU A 80 13.23 -34.50 9.06
C LEU A 80 12.27 -33.66 9.91
N LYS A 81 11.56 -32.70 9.32
CA LYS A 81 10.71 -31.73 10.04
C LYS A 81 11.46 -30.93 11.12
N LYS A 82 12.77 -30.73 10.94
CA LYS A 82 13.64 -29.90 11.79
C LYS A 82 13.53 -28.42 11.42
N TYR A 83 12.34 -27.85 11.62
CA TYR A 83 12.00 -26.51 11.13
C TYR A 83 12.87 -25.39 11.70
N ASN A 84 13.26 -25.47 12.98
CA ASN A 84 14.13 -24.46 13.59
C ASN A 84 15.52 -24.45 12.94
N ASP A 85 16.08 -25.62 12.61
CA ASP A 85 17.36 -25.74 11.94
C ASP A 85 17.26 -25.26 10.48
N PHE A 86 16.16 -25.60 9.80
CA PHE A 86 15.84 -25.11 8.46
C PHE A 86 15.77 -23.58 8.41
N GLU A 87 14.96 -22.95 9.28
CA GLU A 87 14.81 -21.49 9.30
C GLU A 87 16.12 -20.80 9.64
N LYS A 88 16.84 -21.28 10.65
CA LYS A 88 18.14 -20.71 11.06
C LYS A 88 19.15 -20.76 9.91
N GLN A 89 19.28 -21.90 9.26
CA GLN A 89 20.24 -22.06 8.16
C GLN A 89 19.79 -21.31 6.91
N GLY A 90 18.51 -21.36 6.55
CA GLY A 90 17.95 -20.68 5.40
C GLY A 90 18.12 -19.17 5.49
N ASN A 91 17.78 -18.57 6.63
CA ASN A 91 17.99 -17.14 6.87
C ASN A 91 19.48 -16.76 6.83
N ALA A 92 20.36 -17.60 7.39
CA ALA A 92 21.81 -17.36 7.31
C ALA A 92 22.32 -17.38 5.86
N ILE A 93 21.79 -18.28 5.01
CA ILE A 93 22.14 -18.34 3.59
C ILE A 93 21.63 -17.10 2.85
N LEU A 94 20.38 -16.69 3.07
CA LEU A 94 19.81 -15.50 2.43
C LEU A 94 20.64 -14.25 2.70
N GLU A 95 21.03 -14.02 3.96
CA GLU A 95 21.86 -12.88 4.33
C GLU A 95 23.30 -12.99 3.80
N SER A 96 23.93 -14.16 3.92
CA SER A 96 25.35 -14.34 3.57
C SER A 96 25.62 -14.34 2.06
N TYR A 97 24.62 -14.69 1.24
CA TYR A 97 24.77 -14.86 -0.21
C TYR A 97 23.85 -13.93 -1.01
N ASN A 98 23.41 -12.83 -0.40
CA ASN A 98 22.58 -11.81 -1.04
C ASN A 98 21.31 -12.37 -1.70
N TYR A 99 20.56 -13.16 -0.93
CA TYR A 99 19.25 -13.70 -1.28
C TYR A 99 19.24 -14.54 -2.58
N PRO A 100 19.89 -15.72 -2.60
CA PRO A 100 19.84 -16.62 -3.76
C PRO A 100 18.39 -17.02 -4.09
N LYS A 101 17.99 -16.91 -5.37
CA LYS A 101 16.60 -17.09 -5.83
C LYS A 101 16.00 -18.44 -5.41
N ASN A 102 16.75 -19.52 -5.56
CA ASN A 102 16.35 -20.88 -5.18
C ASN A 102 16.09 -21.02 -3.68
N VAL A 103 16.95 -20.43 -2.83
CA VAL A 103 16.81 -20.46 -1.37
C VAL A 103 15.64 -19.60 -0.93
N ALA A 104 15.53 -18.39 -1.50
CA ALA A 104 14.39 -17.50 -1.25
C ALA A 104 13.08 -18.20 -1.61
N LYS A 105 13.01 -18.88 -2.76
CA LYS A 105 11.82 -19.60 -3.18
C LYS A 105 11.49 -20.74 -2.22
N LYS A 106 12.47 -21.56 -1.86
CA LYS A 106 12.29 -22.70 -0.94
C LYS A 106 11.80 -22.24 0.45
N MET A 107 12.38 -21.18 0.98
CA MET A 107 11.99 -20.58 2.25
C MET A 107 10.58 -19.95 2.17
N THR A 108 10.23 -19.29 1.06
CA THR A 108 8.90 -18.73 0.86
C THR A 108 7.84 -19.83 0.75
N ASP A 109 8.09 -20.87 -0.05
CA ASP A 109 7.19 -22.03 -0.19
C ASP A 109 6.96 -22.68 1.19
N TYR A 110 8.03 -22.86 1.98
CA TYR A 110 7.95 -23.35 3.37
C TYR A 110 7.01 -22.51 4.25
N TYR A 111 7.11 -21.18 4.20
CA TYR A 111 6.24 -20.30 4.97
C TYR A 111 4.79 -20.37 4.48
N ILE A 112 4.56 -20.47 3.16
CA ILE A 112 3.23 -20.60 2.57
C ILE A 112 2.56 -21.91 3.02
N ASP A 113 3.25 -23.04 2.91
CA ASP A 113 2.74 -24.37 3.27
C ASP A 113 2.32 -24.43 4.75
N ARG A 114 2.97 -23.64 5.59
CA ARG A 114 2.67 -23.52 7.02
C ARG A 114 1.66 -22.43 7.37
N LYS A 115 1.01 -21.83 6.36
CA LYS A 115 0.06 -20.71 6.51
C LYS A 115 0.66 -19.49 7.21
N GLN A 116 1.97 -19.29 7.09
CA GLN A 116 2.70 -18.15 7.62
C GLN A 116 2.87 -17.06 6.55
N THR A 117 1.76 -16.58 5.99
CA THR A 117 1.72 -15.59 4.90
C THR A 117 2.53 -14.34 5.21
N VAL A 118 2.50 -13.84 6.45
CA VAL A 118 3.30 -12.68 6.89
C VAL A 118 4.80 -12.93 6.70
N ASN A 119 5.29 -14.11 7.12
CA ASN A 119 6.71 -14.45 7.01
C ASN A 119 7.11 -14.65 5.54
N ALA A 120 6.26 -15.31 4.76
CA ALA A 120 6.42 -15.45 3.32
C ALA A 120 6.53 -14.08 2.64
N LEU A 121 5.62 -13.14 2.98
CA LEU A 121 5.60 -11.81 2.37
C LEU A 121 6.83 -10.98 2.76
N LYS A 122 7.25 -11.01 4.02
CA LYS A 122 8.48 -10.34 4.48
C LYS A 122 9.69 -10.82 3.71
N LEU A 123 9.82 -12.13 3.53
CA LEU A 123 10.91 -12.72 2.76
C LEU A 123 10.86 -12.31 1.28
N VAL A 124 9.68 -12.35 0.66
CA VAL A 124 9.49 -11.92 -0.73
C VAL A 124 9.83 -10.44 -0.92
N ASN A 125 9.39 -9.57 0.00
CA ASN A 125 9.74 -8.15 -0.03
C ASN A 125 11.27 -7.95 0.07
N ALA A 126 11.93 -8.62 1.02
CA ALA A 126 13.38 -8.53 1.19
C ALA A 126 14.16 -9.05 -0.04
N TYR A 127 13.65 -10.08 -0.71
CA TYR A 127 14.20 -10.55 -1.98
C TYR A 127 14.05 -9.51 -3.10
N LEU A 128 12.87 -8.90 -3.25
CA LEU A 128 12.55 -7.92 -4.29
C LEU A 128 13.26 -6.58 -4.11
N GLU A 129 13.59 -6.18 -2.87
CA GLU A 129 14.45 -5.01 -2.61
C GLU A 129 15.81 -5.10 -3.32
N LYS A 130 16.30 -6.33 -3.53
CA LYS A 130 17.56 -6.62 -4.22
C LYS A 130 17.37 -7.01 -5.69
N ASN A 131 16.17 -7.46 -6.06
CA ASN A 131 15.84 -8.04 -7.36
C ASN A 131 14.49 -7.51 -7.87
N ALA A 132 14.37 -6.19 -8.05
CA ALA A 132 13.09 -5.50 -8.23
C ALA A 132 12.29 -5.94 -9.46
N GLU A 133 12.95 -6.49 -10.48
CA GLU A 133 12.36 -6.90 -11.76
C GLU A 133 12.06 -8.42 -11.84
N ASP A 134 12.25 -9.19 -10.75
CA ASP A 134 11.98 -10.63 -10.78
C ASP A 134 10.47 -10.92 -10.83
N GLU A 135 9.97 -11.27 -12.02
CA GLU A 135 8.54 -11.48 -12.28
C GLU A 135 7.91 -12.57 -11.40
N ASP A 136 8.64 -13.65 -11.11
CA ASP A 136 8.12 -14.75 -10.28
C ASP A 136 7.85 -14.26 -8.85
N PHE A 137 8.79 -13.51 -8.28
CA PHE A 137 8.65 -12.96 -6.93
C PHE A 137 7.67 -11.79 -6.88
N LEU A 138 7.56 -10.98 -7.94
CA LEU A 138 6.52 -9.95 -8.06
C LEU A 138 5.12 -10.57 -8.08
N ALA A 139 4.92 -11.66 -8.83
CA ALA A 139 3.67 -12.40 -8.83
C ALA A 139 3.38 -13.02 -7.45
N LEU A 140 4.39 -13.59 -6.80
CA LEU A 140 4.27 -14.16 -5.46
C LEU A 140 3.95 -13.09 -4.41
N GLN A 141 4.57 -11.92 -4.50
CA GLN A 141 4.27 -10.76 -3.65
C GLN A 141 2.83 -10.33 -3.83
N GLY A 142 2.36 -10.22 -5.08
CA GLY A 142 0.97 -9.90 -5.40
C GLY A 142 -0.01 -10.87 -4.75
N LYS A 143 0.23 -12.18 -4.92
CA LYS A 143 -0.59 -13.23 -4.30
C LYS A 143 -0.58 -13.16 -2.77
N LEU A 144 0.60 -12.98 -2.17
CA LEU A 144 0.75 -12.92 -0.71
C LEU A 144 0.12 -11.67 -0.10
N ARG A 145 0.25 -10.51 -0.75
CA ARG A 145 -0.43 -9.27 -0.33
C ARG A 145 -1.94 -9.32 -0.56
N GLY A 146 -2.38 -10.06 -1.58
CA GLY A 146 -3.78 -10.36 -1.82
C GLY A 146 -4.45 -11.23 -0.75
N SER A 147 -3.66 -11.93 0.07
CA SER A 147 -4.19 -12.60 1.26
C SER A 147 -4.69 -11.53 2.23
N CYS A 148 -6.01 -11.48 2.43
CA CYS A 148 -6.63 -10.62 3.41
C CYS A 148 -7.27 -11.44 4.52
N SER A 149 -7.24 -10.94 5.75
CA SER A 149 -8.14 -11.44 6.80
C SER A 149 -9.48 -10.73 6.69
N GLU A 150 -10.58 -11.48 6.62
CA GLU A 150 -11.92 -10.94 6.74
C GLU A 150 -12.25 -10.68 8.21
N VAL A 151 -12.71 -9.47 8.52
CA VAL A 151 -13.32 -9.13 9.81
C VAL A 151 -14.80 -8.83 9.56
N TYR A 152 -15.68 -9.56 10.25
CA TYR A 152 -17.12 -9.38 10.16
C TYR A 152 -17.57 -8.16 10.97
N PHE A 153 -18.45 -7.34 10.40
CA PHE A 153 -19.02 -6.18 11.07
C PHE A 153 -20.53 -6.11 10.84
N GLY A 154 -21.29 -5.84 11.91
CA GLY A 154 -22.75 -5.99 11.96
C GLY A 154 -23.56 -4.72 11.67
N SER A 155 -22.99 -3.71 11.02
CA SER A 155 -23.71 -2.47 10.69
C SER A 155 -24.65 -2.62 9.49
N ASP A 156 -25.70 -1.80 9.46
CA ASP A 156 -26.59 -1.68 8.30
C ASP A 156 -25.83 -1.17 7.07
N ASP A 157 -24.98 -0.15 7.25
CA ASP A 157 -24.21 0.42 6.14
C ASP A 157 -22.89 1.10 6.54
N ILE A 158 -21.99 1.29 5.56
CA ILE A 158 -20.80 2.14 5.67
C ILE A 158 -20.84 3.18 4.54
N LYS A 159 -20.73 4.46 4.89
CA LYS A 159 -20.98 5.58 3.97
C LYS A 159 -19.73 6.22 3.38
N MET A 160 -18.71 6.46 4.20
CA MET A 160 -17.51 7.17 3.77
C MET A 160 -16.31 6.83 4.65
N TYR A 161 -15.11 7.05 4.14
CA TYR A 161 -13.87 7.01 4.90
C TYR A 161 -13.13 8.35 4.83
N GLY A 162 -12.70 8.86 5.98
CA GLY A 162 -11.90 10.08 6.04
C GLY A 162 -11.07 10.15 7.32
N ASN A 163 -9.85 10.66 7.21
CA ASN A 163 -8.96 10.93 8.35
C ASN A 163 -8.87 9.80 9.40
N GLY A 164 -8.86 8.53 8.95
CA GLY A 164 -8.71 7.36 9.83
C GLY A 164 -10.01 6.66 10.22
N PHE A 165 -11.18 7.24 9.92
CA PHE A 165 -12.47 6.77 10.42
C PHE A 165 -13.47 6.49 9.30
N TYR A 166 -14.28 5.46 9.50
CA TYR A 166 -15.45 5.18 8.68
C TYR A 166 -16.69 5.79 9.32
N VAL A 167 -17.60 6.33 8.51
CA VAL A 167 -18.96 6.63 8.95
C VAL A 167 -19.80 5.37 8.74
N PHE A 168 -20.34 4.84 9.84
CA PHE A 168 -21.23 3.68 9.80
C PHE A 168 -22.66 4.06 10.14
N VAL A 169 -23.60 3.26 9.68
CA VAL A 169 -25.03 3.40 9.95
C VAL A 169 -25.52 2.21 10.76
N ASP A 170 -26.25 2.50 11.83
CA ASP A 170 -26.95 1.54 12.67
C ASP A 170 -28.28 2.15 13.07
N ASP A 171 -29.39 1.46 12.80
CA ASP A 171 -30.77 1.91 13.04
C ASP A 171 -31.04 3.34 12.52
N ASN A 172 -30.66 3.59 11.27
CA ASN A 172 -30.77 4.90 10.57
C ASN A 172 -29.99 6.06 11.21
N LYS A 173 -29.18 5.80 12.25
CA LYS A 173 -28.28 6.79 12.86
C LYS A 173 -26.85 6.52 12.43
N GLN A 174 -26.03 7.55 12.49
CA GLN A 174 -24.66 7.52 12.02
C GLN A 174 -23.67 7.70 13.17
N GLY A 175 -22.57 6.95 13.10
CA GLY A 175 -21.46 6.99 14.05
C GLY A 175 -20.11 6.97 13.34
N LEU A 176 -19.02 6.95 14.12
CA LEU A 176 -17.67 6.79 13.60
C LEU A 176 -17.05 5.48 14.09
N LEU A 177 -16.42 4.78 13.17
CA LEU A 177 -15.71 3.52 13.39
C LEU A 177 -14.23 3.68 13.10
N LYS A 178 -13.38 2.98 13.84
CA LYS A 178 -11.96 2.82 13.50
C LYS A 178 -11.79 1.76 12.42
N SER A 179 -10.59 1.72 11.85
CA SER A 179 -10.23 0.73 10.83
C SER A 179 -10.12 -0.71 11.36
N ASP A 180 -10.03 -0.90 12.68
CA ASP A 180 -10.05 -2.22 13.33
C ASP A 180 -11.47 -2.73 13.60
N GLY A 181 -12.49 -1.99 13.17
CA GLY A 181 -13.89 -2.33 13.41
C GLY A 181 -14.41 -1.95 14.81
N SER A 182 -13.61 -1.27 15.63
CA SER A 182 -14.09 -0.77 16.93
C SER A 182 -14.74 0.59 16.82
N ASP A 183 -15.82 0.79 17.59
CA ASP A 183 -16.52 2.07 17.68
C ASP A 183 -15.59 3.17 18.18
N LYS A 184 -15.67 4.33 17.51
CA LYS A 184 -15.09 5.59 17.97
C LYS A 184 -16.16 6.51 18.52
N ILE A 185 -17.28 6.63 17.82
CA ILE A 185 -18.45 7.42 18.20
C ILE A 185 -19.67 6.58 17.91
N ALA A 186 -20.54 6.40 18.91
CA ALA A 186 -21.77 5.63 18.76
C ALA A 186 -22.70 6.24 17.69
N ALA A 187 -23.48 5.38 17.04
CA ALA A 187 -24.45 5.79 16.02
C ALA A 187 -25.68 6.45 16.65
N ILE A 188 -25.58 7.74 16.97
CA ILE A 188 -26.65 8.53 17.61
C ILE A 188 -27.01 9.81 16.85
N TYR A 189 -26.35 10.06 15.72
CA TYR A 189 -26.49 11.29 14.93
C TYR A 189 -27.30 11.03 13.67
N ASP A 190 -28.04 12.02 13.18
CA ASP A 190 -28.68 11.93 11.85
C ASP A 190 -27.63 11.97 10.75
N LYS A 191 -26.59 12.78 10.95
CA LYS A 191 -25.40 12.85 10.10
C LYS A 191 -24.15 13.08 10.94
N ILE A 192 -23.06 12.42 10.58
CA ILE A 192 -21.72 12.70 11.09
C ILE A 192 -20.73 12.58 9.94
N TYR A 193 -19.76 13.48 9.89
CA TYR A 193 -18.61 13.34 9.00
C TYR A 193 -17.36 12.99 9.81
N PRO A 194 -16.33 12.40 9.19
CA PRO A 194 -15.05 12.19 9.85
C PRO A 194 -14.45 13.51 10.36
N TYR A 195 -13.55 13.40 11.35
CA TYR A 195 -12.84 14.55 11.90
C TYR A 195 -12.08 15.30 10.81
N GLY A 196 -12.07 16.63 10.88
CA GLY A 196 -11.13 17.45 10.12
C GLY A 196 -9.68 17.29 10.60
N LYS A 197 -8.75 18.00 9.97
CA LYS A 197 -7.34 18.03 10.43
C LYS A 197 -7.02 19.25 11.27
N GLU A 198 -7.63 20.39 10.95
CA GLU A 198 -7.28 21.68 11.55
C GLU A 198 -8.54 22.55 11.67
N PRO A 199 -9.20 22.57 12.85
CA PRO A 199 -9.02 21.66 13.99
C PRO A 199 -9.55 20.22 13.75
N GLU A 200 -9.15 19.29 14.61
CA GLU A 200 -9.61 17.89 14.61
C GLU A 200 -11.02 17.70 15.21
N TYR A 201 -12.00 18.37 14.60
CA TYR A 201 -13.41 18.29 15.01
C TYR A 201 -14.25 17.61 13.92
N ALA A 202 -15.27 16.87 14.35
CA ALA A 202 -16.24 16.25 13.45
C ALA A 202 -17.55 17.04 13.47
N PRO A 203 -18.07 17.49 12.33
CA PRO A 203 -19.41 18.08 12.26
C PRO A 203 -20.45 16.97 12.39
N VAL A 204 -21.47 17.25 13.21
CA VAL A 204 -22.58 16.34 13.48
C VAL A 204 -23.90 17.08 13.38
N CYS A 205 -24.93 16.36 12.94
CA CYS A 205 -26.30 16.78 12.97
C CYS A 205 -27.09 15.85 13.89
N LYS A 206 -27.80 16.42 14.86
CA LYS A 206 -28.73 15.68 15.71
C LYS A 206 -30.00 16.49 15.87
N ASP A 207 -31.14 15.91 15.50
CA ASP A 207 -32.46 16.52 15.59
C ASP A 207 -32.49 17.89 14.84
N ASN A 208 -31.86 17.93 13.67
CA ASN A 208 -31.61 19.12 12.83
C ASN A 208 -30.69 20.21 13.45
N ASP A 209 -30.09 19.99 14.62
CA ASP A 209 -29.05 20.87 15.19
C ASP A 209 -27.66 20.46 14.70
N TRP A 210 -26.95 21.39 14.06
CA TRP A 210 -25.58 21.18 13.58
C TRP A 210 -24.55 21.78 14.54
N TYR A 211 -23.56 20.98 14.92
CA TYR A 211 -22.46 21.41 15.76
C TYR A 211 -21.23 20.55 15.53
N TYR A 212 -20.12 20.86 16.19
CA TYR A 212 -18.92 20.04 16.18
C TYR A 212 -18.71 19.32 17.51
N ILE A 213 -18.22 18.10 17.41
CA ILE A 213 -17.70 17.32 18.53
C ILE A 213 -16.18 17.22 18.50
N ASP A 214 -15.57 17.07 19.67
CA ASP A 214 -14.16 16.71 19.79
C ASP A 214 -13.94 15.20 19.56
N LYS A 215 -12.68 14.77 19.59
CA LYS A 215 -12.26 13.37 19.41
C LYS A 215 -12.84 12.38 20.43
N ASN A 216 -13.45 12.86 21.51
CA ASN A 216 -14.07 12.04 22.55
C ASN A 216 -15.60 12.06 22.45
N GLY A 217 -16.17 12.77 21.47
CA GLY A 217 -17.61 12.87 21.26
C GLY A 217 -18.29 14.00 22.04
N TYR A 218 -17.53 14.84 22.74
CA TYR A 218 -18.13 15.95 23.48
C TYR A 218 -18.42 17.12 22.53
N LYS A 219 -19.63 17.71 22.62
CA LYS A 219 -19.99 18.94 21.91
C LYS A 219 -18.94 20.01 22.24
N LYS A 220 -18.20 20.43 21.23
CA LYS A 220 -17.00 21.26 21.37
C LYS A 220 -17.23 22.68 20.85
N LEU A 221 -17.98 22.81 19.78
CA LEU A 221 -18.23 24.08 19.12
C LEU A 221 -19.64 24.08 18.54
N ALA A 222 -20.41 25.12 18.86
CA ALA A 222 -21.75 25.35 18.35
C ALA A 222 -21.79 26.71 17.65
N LEU A 223 -22.74 26.87 16.72
CA LEU A 223 -22.90 28.10 15.96
C LEU A 223 -23.98 28.96 16.62
N ASP A 224 -23.76 30.27 16.69
CA ASP A 224 -24.75 31.24 17.21
C ASP A 224 -25.81 31.62 16.15
N PHE A 225 -25.92 30.83 15.08
CA PHE A 225 -26.83 31.05 13.96
C PHE A 225 -27.22 29.72 13.31
N ASN A 226 -28.37 29.70 12.64
CA ASN A 226 -28.92 28.49 12.03
C ASN A 226 -28.20 28.14 10.72
N VAL A 227 -27.96 26.86 10.52
CA VAL A 227 -27.37 26.30 9.30
C VAL A 227 -28.14 25.07 8.84
N GLU A 228 -28.22 24.89 7.53
CA GLU A 228 -28.83 23.73 6.88
C GLU A 228 -27.82 22.58 6.77
N SER A 229 -26.53 22.91 6.65
CA SER A 229 -25.44 21.93 6.61
C SER A 229 -24.13 22.52 7.11
N LEU A 230 -23.25 21.64 7.58
CA LEU A 230 -21.95 21.98 8.13
C LEU A 230 -20.92 20.98 7.60
N GLY A 231 -19.85 21.48 6.98
CA GLY A 231 -18.81 20.67 6.38
C GLY A 231 -17.62 20.42 7.31
N VAL A 232 -16.67 19.62 6.83
CA VAL A 232 -15.48 19.23 7.59
C VAL A 232 -14.48 20.38 7.65
N PHE A 233 -13.86 20.59 8.82
CA PHE A 233 -12.79 21.56 8.98
C PHE A 233 -11.53 21.18 8.20
N GLY A 234 -10.93 22.18 7.56
CA GLY A 234 -9.56 22.10 7.08
C GLY A 234 -8.93 23.49 6.97
N ASN A 235 -7.64 23.59 7.29
CA ASN A 235 -6.91 24.86 7.38
C ASN A 235 -7.66 25.93 8.21
N ASN A 236 -8.24 25.52 9.35
CA ASN A 236 -9.02 26.35 10.29
C ASN A 236 -10.29 26.99 9.74
N LEU A 237 -10.80 26.48 8.61
CA LEU A 237 -12.02 26.93 7.97
C LEU A 237 -12.95 25.75 7.70
N ALA A 238 -14.25 25.95 7.83
CA ALA A 238 -15.25 24.96 7.44
C ALA A 238 -16.39 25.61 6.66
N PRO A 239 -16.85 24.98 5.56
CA PRO A 239 -18.00 25.48 4.84
C PRO A 239 -19.29 25.20 5.63
N TYR A 240 -20.26 26.08 5.52
CA TYR A 240 -21.63 25.87 6.00
C TYR A 240 -22.62 26.37 4.96
N CYS A 241 -23.81 25.78 4.91
CA CYS A 241 -24.94 26.29 4.13
C CYS A 241 -25.97 26.92 5.05
N SER A 242 -26.47 28.09 4.69
CA SER A 242 -27.57 28.78 5.37
C SER A 242 -28.35 29.56 4.32
N GLU A 243 -29.68 29.44 4.34
CA GLU A 243 -30.57 30.08 3.36
C GLU A 243 -30.22 29.70 1.91
N GLY A 244 -29.87 28.42 1.69
CA GLY A 244 -29.48 27.88 0.39
C GLY A 244 -28.16 28.41 -0.18
N LYS A 245 -27.34 29.13 0.60
CA LYS A 245 -26.02 29.64 0.19
C LYS A 245 -24.92 29.17 1.11
N TYR A 246 -23.76 28.89 0.51
CA TYR A 246 -22.57 28.45 1.22
C TYR A 246 -21.67 29.62 1.62
N SER A 247 -21.08 29.55 2.81
CA SER A 247 -20.00 30.42 3.25
C SER A 247 -19.09 29.68 4.23
N TYR A 248 -18.18 30.37 4.91
CA TYR A 248 -17.19 29.77 5.80
C TYR A 248 -17.25 30.30 7.22
N ILE A 249 -17.02 29.42 8.19
CA ILE A 249 -16.71 29.76 9.57
C ILE A 249 -15.22 29.56 9.88
N ASP A 250 -14.71 30.26 10.88
CA ASP A 250 -13.39 30.04 11.46
C ASP A 250 -13.41 28.92 12.52
N ALA A 251 -12.25 28.60 13.08
CA ALA A 251 -12.09 27.61 14.14
C ALA A 251 -12.84 27.92 15.45
N ASN A 252 -13.39 29.13 15.60
CA ASN A 252 -14.21 29.56 16.73
C ASN A 252 -15.71 29.65 16.36
N ALA A 253 -16.13 29.06 15.24
CA ALA A 253 -17.50 29.09 14.71
C ALA A 253 -18.03 30.50 14.39
N LYS A 254 -17.14 31.47 14.19
CA LYS A 254 -17.51 32.80 13.72
C LYS A 254 -17.51 32.83 12.20
N LYS A 255 -18.43 33.59 11.60
CA LYS A 255 -18.45 33.79 10.14
C LYS A 255 -17.13 34.41 9.69
N ALA A 256 -16.41 33.72 8.81
CA ALA A 256 -15.08 34.09 8.35
C ALA A 256 -15.08 34.77 6.97
N SER A 257 -16.03 34.41 6.10
CA SER A 257 -16.14 34.96 4.75
C SER A 257 -17.30 35.96 4.64
N LYS A 258 -17.11 37.01 3.83
CA LYS A 258 -18.19 37.92 3.38
C LYS A 258 -18.84 37.44 2.07
N ASN A 259 -18.15 36.59 1.31
CA ASN A 259 -18.65 36.01 0.08
C ASN A 259 -19.58 34.85 0.39
N THR A 260 -20.61 34.71 -0.44
CA THR A 260 -21.51 33.56 -0.48
C THR A 260 -21.39 32.85 -1.83
N TYR A 261 -21.65 31.55 -1.81
CA TYR A 261 -21.48 30.67 -2.96
C TYR A 261 -22.72 29.79 -3.16
N ASP A 262 -22.97 29.32 -4.37
CA ASP A 262 -23.95 28.25 -4.62
C ASP A 262 -23.48 26.92 -3.99
N PHE A 263 -22.16 26.72 -3.93
CA PHE A 263 -21.53 25.60 -3.22
C PHE A 263 -20.12 25.99 -2.77
N ALA A 264 -19.66 25.44 -1.64
CA ALA A 264 -18.29 25.61 -1.17
C ALA A 264 -17.73 24.30 -0.59
N SER A 265 -16.57 23.88 -1.10
CA SER A 265 -15.84 22.71 -0.60
C SER A 265 -15.10 23.01 0.70
N GLY A 266 -14.65 21.97 1.40
CA GLY A 266 -13.69 22.10 2.49
C GLY A 266 -12.33 22.60 1.99
N PHE A 267 -11.55 23.21 2.88
CA PHE A 267 -10.19 23.66 2.58
C PHE A 267 -9.16 22.55 2.80
N ALA A 268 -8.40 22.20 1.77
CA ALA A 268 -7.22 21.34 1.86
C ALA A 268 -6.09 21.96 1.05
N GLY A 269 -4.82 21.80 1.47
CA GLY A 269 -3.69 22.46 0.78
C GLY A 269 -3.83 24.00 0.67
N LYS A 270 -4.57 24.63 1.60
CA LYS A 270 -4.96 26.05 1.55
C LYS A 270 -5.74 26.45 0.30
N ARG A 271 -6.50 25.52 -0.27
CA ARG A 271 -7.39 25.70 -1.41
C ARG A 271 -8.76 25.10 -1.16
N ALA A 272 -9.78 25.71 -1.75
CA ALA A 272 -11.13 25.17 -1.82
C ALA A 272 -11.72 25.46 -3.21
N ALA A 273 -12.65 24.61 -3.63
CA ALA A 273 -13.47 24.84 -4.81
C ALA A 273 -14.79 25.48 -4.39
N VAL A 274 -15.18 26.53 -5.11
CA VAL A 274 -16.45 27.24 -4.90
C VAL A 274 -17.20 27.34 -6.20
N LYS A 275 -18.52 27.25 -6.13
CA LYS A 275 -19.41 27.33 -7.29
C LYS A 275 -20.25 28.60 -7.22
N ASN A 276 -20.38 29.30 -8.33
CA ASN A 276 -21.33 30.40 -8.50
C ASN A 276 -21.86 30.41 -9.94
N ASN A 277 -23.16 30.62 -10.09
CA ASN A 277 -23.86 30.74 -11.38
C ASN A 277 -23.50 29.59 -12.34
N GLY A 278 -23.47 28.36 -11.80
CA GLY A 278 -23.21 27.15 -12.59
C GLY A 278 -21.75 26.80 -12.84
N LYS A 279 -20.80 27.71 -12.60
CA LYS A 279 -19.37 27.50 -12.82
C LYS A 279 -18.57 27.43 -11.52
N TRP A 280 -17.43 26.76 -11.55
CA TRP A 280 -16.54 26.59 -10.41
C TRP A 280 -15.25 27.39 -10.54
N ALA A 281 -14.72 27.81 -9.39
CA ALA A 281 -13.43 28.48 -9.24
C ALA A 281 -12.66 27.87 -8.06
N ILE A 282 -11.34 28.06 -8.05
CA ILE A 282 -10.49 27.74 -6.91
C ILE A 282 -10.15 29.01 -6.15
N ILE A 283 -10.26 28.97 -4.82
CA ILE A 283 -9.93 30.08 -3.93
C ILE A 283 -8.83 29.70 -2.92
N LYS A 284 -8.15 30.71 -2.39
CA LYS A 284 -7.24 30.60 -1.25
C LYS A 284 -8.00 30.76 0.07
N SER A 285 -7.33 30.48 1.19
CA SER A 285 -7.94 30.61 2.53
C SER A 285 -8.14 32.04 3.02
N ASP A 286 -7.62 33.04 2.31
CA ASP A 286 -8.00 34.46 2.47
C ASP A 286 -9.21 34.83 1.59
N PHE A 287 -9.83 33.84 0.95
CA PHE A 287 -10.96 33.96 0.02
C PHE A 287 -10.66 34.69 -1.30
N SER A 288 -9.40 35.01 -1.58
CA SER A 288 -8.99 35.48 -2.91
C SER A 288 -9.05 34.34 -3.93
N GLN A 289 -9.44 34.69 -5.16
CA GLN A 289 -9.48 33.75 -6.27
C GLN A 289 -8.06 33.36 -6.72
N VAL A 290 -7.89 32.08 -7.02
CA VAL A 290 -6.74 31.54 -7.76
C VAL A 290 -7.08 31.48 -9.24
N THR A 291 -8.32 31.10 -9.54
CA THR A 291 -8.87 31.03 -10.89
C THR A 291 -10.17 31.81 -10.95
N ASP A 292 -10.54 32.24 -12.15
CA ASP A 292 -11.90 32.71 -12.43
C ASP A 292 -12.90 31.54 -12.37
N TYR A 293 -14.20 31.86 -12.43
CA TYR A 293 -15.30 30.88 -12.51
C TYR A 293 -15.41 30.28 -13.91
N ILE A 294 -14.44 29.43 -14.27
CA ILE A 294 -14.30 28.89 -15.63
C ILE A 294 -14.66 27.40 -15.73
N TYR A 295 -14.54 26.66 -14.63
CA TYR A 295 -14.69 25.20 -14.66
C TYR A 295 -16.15 24.77 -14.69
N ASP A 296 -16.46 23.79 -15.53
CA ASP A 296 -17.77 23.14 -15.61
C ASP A 296 -18.06 22.31 -14.35
N ASP A 297 -17.00 21.70 -13.81
CA ASP A 297 -17.05 20.82 -12.65
C ASP A 297 -15.70 20.77 -11.93
N VAL A 298 -15.71 20.44 -10.65
CA VAL A 298 -14.49 20.16 -9.86
C VAL A 298 -14.72 18.88 -9.08
N VAL A 299 -13.82 17.91 -9.25
CA VAL A 299 -13.91 16.61 -8.57
C VAL A 299 -13.65 16.81 -7.07
N LEU A 300 -14.56 16.29 -6.25
CA LEU A 300 -14.43 16.29 -4.78
C LEU A 300 -14.22 14.86 -4.28
N ASP A 301 -13.50 14.70 -3.18
CA ASP A 301 -13.47 13.45 -2.44
C ASP A 301 -14.76 13.22 -1.63
N GLU A 302 -14.89 12.04 -1.00
CA GLU A 302 -16.08 11.67 -0.21
C GLU A 302 -16.30 12.59 1.02
N CYS A 303 -15.26 13.31 1.46
CA CYS A 303 -15.32 14.27 2.56
C CYS A 303 -15.58 15.72 2.09
N GLY A 304 -15.74 15.94 0.79
CA GLY A 304 -16.04 17.25 0.21
C GLY A 304 -14.81 18.15 0.05
N PHE A 305 -13.60 17.59 -0.07
CA PHE A 305 -12.39 18.34 -0.40
C PHE A 305 -12.06 18.22 -1.89
N ALA A 306 -11.70 19.34 -2.52
CA ALA A 306 -11.36 19.39 -3.94
C ALA A 306 -9.89 19.06 -4.23
N THR A 307 -9.03 19.08 -3.21
CA THR A 307 -7.58 19.02 -3.41
C THR A 307 -6.95 17.95 -2.55
N ALA A 308 -6.06 17.17 -3.15
CA ALA A 308 -5.19 16.22 -2.48
C ALA A 308 -3.82 16.23 -3.17
N GLN A 309 -2.75 15.90 -2.44
CA GLN A 309 -1.40 15.77 -3.02
C GLN A 309 -0.90 16.96 -3.85
N ASN A 310 -1.28 18.18 -3.46
CA ASN A 310 -0.95 19.44 -4.15
C ASN A 310 -1.50 19.56 -5.58
N VAL A 311 -2.57 18.84 -5.88
CA VAL A 311 -3.31 18.95 -7.15
C VAL A 311 -4.82 18.98 -6.90
N TYR A 312 -5.56 19.36 -7.93
CA TYR A 312 -7.00 19.16 -8.02
C TYR A 312 -7.38 18.74 -9.43
N ILE A 313 -8.60 18.22 -9.61
CA ILE A 313 -9.11 17.80 -10.91
C ILE A 313 -10.35 18.62 -11.22
N ALA A 314 -10.36 19.26 -12.38
CA ALA A 314 -11.48 20.09 -12.81
C ALA A 314 -11.80 19.87 -14.28
N LYS A 315 -13.07 20.05 -14.63
CA LYS A 315 -13.56 19.99 -16.00
C LYS A 315 -13.48 21.37 -16.64
N LEU A 316 -12.69 21.47 -17.70
CA LEU A 316 -12.52 22.66 -18.52
C LEU A 316 -12.78 22.28 -19.98
N ASP A 317 -13.62 23.05 -20.67
CA ASP A 317 -13.96 22.84 -22.08
C ASP A 317 -14.39 21.39 -22.40
N GLY A 318 -15.19 20.80 -21.51
CA GLY A 318 -15.78 19.48 -21.70
C GLY A 318 -14.90 18.28 -21.29
N LYS A 319 -13.65 18.48 -20.86
CA LYS A 319 -12.74 17.40 -20.41
C LYS A 319 -12.19 17.68 -19.01
N TYR A 320 -11.91 16.62 -18.25
CA TYR A 320 -11.24 16.72 -16.96
C TYR A 320 -9.73 16.83 -17.15
N HIS A 321 -9.10 17.74 -16.41
CA HIS A 321 -7.66 17.92 -16.37
C HIS A 321 -7.19 17.94 -14.92
N ILE A 322 -5.94 17.54 -14.70
CA ILE A 322 -5.27 17.67 -13.40
C ILE A 322 -4.58 19.03 -13.38
N PHE A 323 -4.75 19.79 -12.30
CA PHE A 323 -4.20 21.12 -12.12
C PHE A 323 -3.31 21.19 -10.87
N GLY A 324 -2.27 22.02 -10.93
CA GLY A 324 -1.57 22.47 -9.72
C GLY A 324 -2.41 23.46 -8.91
N LEU A 325 -2.08 23.63 -7.63
CA LEU A 325 -2.76 24.59 -6.74
C LEU A 325 -2.58 26.08 -7.15
N ASP A 326 -1.78 26.35 -8.19
CA ASP A 326 -1.60 27.64 -8.84
C ASP A 326 -2.60 27.89 -9.98
N GLY A 327 -3.47 26.92 -10.29
CA GLY A 327 -4.45 27.04 -11.37
C GLY A 327 -3.95 26.58 -12.73
N LYS A 328 -2.70 26.09 -12.83
CA LYS A 328 -2.13 25.65 -14.11
C LYS A 328 -2.36 24.17 -14.32
N VAL A 329 -2.76 23.82 -15.54
CA VAL A 329 -2.88 22.42 -16.00
C VAL A 329 -1.53 21.71 -15.83
N LYS A 330 -1.57 20.48 -15.32
CA LYS A 330 -0.46 19.52 -15.36
C LYS A 330 -0.46 18.83 -16.73
N ASP A 331 0.72 18.52 -17.24
CA ASP A 331 0.90 17.97 -18.59
C ASP A 331 -0.02 16.77 -18.88
N GLY A 332 -0.37 16.56 -20.15
CA GLY A 332 -1.23 15.45 -20.56
C GLY A 332 -2.52 15.89 -21.25
N GLU A 333 -3.17 14.92 -21.88
CA GLU A 333 -4.44 15.10 -22.57
C GLU A 333 -5.60 15.10 -21.57
N GLY A 334 -6.72 15.74 -21.93
CA GLY A 334 -7.92 15.76 -21.10
C GLY A 334 -8.64 14.39 -21.04
N PHE A 335 -9.33 14.14 -19.94
CA PHE A 335 -10.05 12.90 -19.65
C PHE A 335 -11.57 13.07 -19.79
N ASP A 336 -12.28 11.99 -20.10
CA ASP A 336 -13.74 11.94 -20.14
C ASP A 336 -14.34 12.05 -18.73
N GLU A 337 -13.75 11.32 -17.79
CA GLU A 337 -14.13 11.26 -16.38
C GLU A 337 -12.86 11.11 -15.51
N ALA A 338 -12.95 11.49 -14.24
CA ALA A 338 -11.86 11.32 -13.29
C ALA A 338 -12.39 11.19 -11.85
N LYS A 339 -11.66 10.46 -11.00
CA LYS A 339 -11.94 10.33 -9.56
C LYS A 339 -10.88 11.07 -8.74
N ALA A 340 -11.24 11.53 -7.55
CA ALA A 340 -10.32 12.23 -6.65
C ALA A 340 -9.12 11.35 -6.27
N PHE A 341 -7.95 11.98 -6.09
CA PHE A 341 -6.79 11.31 -5.49
C PHE A 341 -7.10 10.97 -4.02
N VAL A 342 -6.86 9.72 -3.62
CA VAL A 342 -7.04 9.24 -2.24
C VAL A 342 -5.72 8.94 -1.52
N SER A 343 -4.61 8.92 -2.27
CA SER A 343 -3.25 8.67 -1.80
C SER A 343 -2.25 9.40 -2.71
N ASP A 344 -0.95 9.20 -2.51
CA ASP A 344 0.11 9.66 -3.43
C ASP A 344 0.24 8.80 -4.70
N GLU A 345 -0.57 7.75 -4.83
CA GLU A 345 -0.59 6.84 -5.96
C GLU A 345 -1.54 7.31 -7.07
N PRO A 346 -1.46 6.71 -8.28
CA PRO A 346 -2.30 7.10 -9.41
C PRO A 346 -3.80 7.05 -9.13
N THR A 347 -4.52 8.05 -9.62
CA THR A 347 -5.98 8.10 -9.53
C THR A 347 -6.65 7.51 -10.77
N ALA A 348 -7.91 7.13 -10.64
CA ALA A 348 -8.72 6.62 -11.74
C ALA A 348 -9.13 7.75 -12.71
N VAL A 349 -8.86 7.55 -13.99
CA VAL A 349 -9.28 8.43 -15.09
C VAL A 349 -9.89 7.61 -16.21
N LYS A 350 -10.81 8.20 -16.96
CA LYS A 350 -11.42 7.57 -18.12
C LYS A 350 -11.02 8.31 -19.38
N LYS A 351 -10.52 7.57 -20.37
CA LYS A 351 -10.10 8.12 -21.66
C LYS A 351 -10.59 7.21 -22.77
N ASP A 352 -11.24 7.80 -23.78
CA ASP A 352 -11.81 7.11 -24.93
C ASP A 352 -12.76 5.97 -24.49
N GLY A 353 -13.55 6.26 -23.45
CA GLY A 353 -14.49 5.30 -22.87
C GLY A 353 -13.88 4.20 -21.99
N LYS A 354 -12.55 4.11 -21.86
CA LYS A 354 -11.86 3.10 -21.04
C LYS A 354 -11.32 3.68 -19.75
N TRP A 355 -11.40 2.92 -18.66
CA TRP A 355 -10.80 3.30 -17.38
C TRP A 355 -9.31 2.97 -17.34
N GLY A 356 -8.55 3.85 -16.72
CA GLY A 356 -7.13 3.69 -16.44
C GLY A 356 -6.71 4.53 -15.24
N PHE A 357 -5.41 4.70 -15.10
CA PHE A 357 -4.79 5.32 -13.94
C PHE A 357 -3.78 6.36 -14.38
N ALA A 358 -3.91 7.58 -13.85
CA ALA A 358 -3.00 8.67 -14.13
C ALA A 358 -2.35 9.18 -12.85
N ASN A 359 -1.07 9.53 -12.95
CA ASN A 359 -0.35 10.13 -11.84
C ASN A 359 -0.67 11.63 -11.70
N LYS A 360 -0.14 12.25 -10.65
CA LYS A 360 -0.35 13.68 -10.35
C LYS A 360 0.19 14.65 -11.42
N LYS A 361 1.01 14.17 -12.37
CA LYS A 361 1.47 14.97 -13.50
C LYS A 361 0.50 14.92 -14.67
N GLY A 362 -0.52 14.06 -14.65
CA GLY A 362 -1.43 13.83 -15.77
C GLY A 362 -0.97 12.74 -16.74
N GLU A 363 0.14 12.07 -16.46
CA GLU A 363 0.64 10.95 -17.27
C GLU A 363 -0.18 9.69 -16.95
N VAL A 364 -0.73 9.04 -17.99
CA VAL A 364 -1.43 7.75 -17.86
C VAL A 364 -0.39 6.63 -17.71
N GLU A 365 -0.45 5.90 -16.60
CA GLU A 365 0.48 4.82 -16.28
C GLU A 365 -0.06 3.44 -16.67
N LEU A 366 -1.38 3.25 -16.59
CA LEU A 366 -2.02 1.98 -16.89
C LEU A 366 -3.44 2.20 -17.44
N MET A 367 -3.78 1.55 -18.56
CA MET A 367 -5.16 1.45 -19.04
C MET A 367 -5.69 0.03 -18.80
N THR A 368 -7.00 -0.09 -18.61
CA THR A 368 -7.64 -1.37 -18.29
C THR A 368 -8.91 -1.58 -19.12
N ASP A 369 -9.35 -2.83 -19.21
CA ASP A 369 -10.62 -3.21 -19.84
C ASP A 369 -11.75 -3.42 -18.80
N TYR A 370 -11.54 -3.02 -17.55
CA TYR A 370 -12.55 -3.11 -16.50
C TYR A 370 -13.65 -2.07 -16.70
N SER A 371 -14.87 -2.44 -16.28
CA SER A 371 -16.06 -1.60 -16.44
C SER A 371 -16.05 -0.41 -15.48
N ASP A 372 -15.43 -0.56 -14.32
CA ASP A 372 -15.17 0.51 -13.37
C ASP A 372 -13.91 0.22 -12.54
N VAL A 373 -13.25 1.27 -12.04
CA VAL A 373 -12.05 1.17 -11.20
C VAL A 373 -12.07 2.23 -10.10
N LYS A 374 -11.49 1.94 -8.93
CA LYS A 374 -11.22 2.95 -7.90
C LYS A 374 -9.73 3.33 -7.88
N PRO A 375 -9.36 4.53 -7.40
CA PRO A 375 -7.96 4.98 -7.33
C PRO A 375 -7.02 4.00 -6.62
N PHE A 376 -5.73 4.02 -6.96
CA PHE A 376 -4.74 3.22 -6.24
C PHE A 376 -4.54 3.72 -4.81
N SER A 377 -4.37 2.75 -3.90
CA SER A 377 -3.94 2.99 -2.53
C SER A 377 -3.35 1.71 -1.94
N ASN A 378 -2.25 1.85 -1.19
CA ASN A 378 -1.43 0.76 -0.69
C ASN A 378 -0.94 -0.20 -1.79
N GLY A 379 -0.71 0.31 -3.00
CA GLY A 379 -0.27 -0.50 -4.15
C GLY A 379 -1.38 -1.29 -4.85
N PHE A 380 -2.64 -1.11 -4.46
CA PHE A 380 -3.78 -1.84 -5.02
C PHE A 380 -4.91 -0.91 -5.46
N ALA A 381 -5.67 -1.35 -6.46
CA ALA A 381 -6.88 -0.69 -6.92
C ALA A 381 -8.02 -1.69 -6.96
N ALA A 382 -9.20 -1.30 -6.45
CA ALA A 382 -10.42 -2.08 -6.63
C ALA A 382 -10.89 -1.92 -8.08
N VAL A 383 -11.22 -3.01 -8.73
CA VAL A 383 -11.68 -3.02 -10.13
C VAL A 383 -12.91 -3.89 -10.29
N TYR A 384 -13.79 -3.50 -11.22
CA TYR A 384 -15.06 -4.14 -11.49
C TYR A 384 -15.05 -4.82 -12.86
N ASP A 385 -15.25 -6.14 -12.90
CA ASP A 385 -15.24 -6.94 -14.12
C ASP A 385 -16.56 -6.91 -14.91
N GLY A 386 -17.52 -6.09 -14.47
CA GLY A 386 -18.89 -6.06 -15.00
C GLY A 386 -19.89 -6.92 -14.20
N LYS A 387 -19.42 -7.67 -13.20
CA LYS A 387 -20.26 -8.48 -12.29
C LYS A 387 -19.90 -8.28 -10.83
N LYS A 388 -18.61 -8.35 -10.50
CA LYS A 388 -18.07 -8.31 -9.13
C LYS A 388 -16.84 -7.41 -9.08
N TRP A 389 -16.53 -6.97 -7.87
CA TRP A 389 -15.29 -6.27 -7.56
C TRP A 389 -14.22 -7.26 -7.10
N GLY A 390 -13.00 -7.00 -7.56
CA GLY A 390 -11.74 -7.61 -7.11
C GLY A 390 -10.68 -6.52 -6.93
N TYR A 391 -9.44 -6.92 -6.70
CA TYR A 391 -8.32 -5.97 -6.59
C TYR A 391 -7.17 -6.36 -7.50
N ILE A 392 -6.56 -5.35 -8.14
CA ILE A 392 -5.35 -5.49 -8.95
C ILE A 392 -4.18 -4.74 -8.32
N ASN A 393 -2.97 -5.17 -8.65
CA ASN A 393 -1.75 -4.39 -8.41
C ASN A 393 -1.43 -3.45 -9.60
N LYS A 394 -0.32 -2.70 -9.50
CA LYS A 394 0.14 -1.76 -10.55
C LYS A 394 0.51 -2.42 -11.88
N ASN A 395 0.74 -3.72 -11.90
CA ASN A 395 1.02 -4.51 -13.11
C ASN A 395 -0.26 -5.10 -13.71
N ASN A 396 -1.44 -4.59 -13.33
CA ASN A 396 -2.75 -5.10 -13.74
C ASN A 396 -2.99 -6.58 -13.39
N THR A 397 -2.25 -7.12 -12.43
CA THR A 397 -2.41 -8.51 -11.98
C THR A 397 -3.49 -8.55 -10.89
N VAL A 398 -4.47 -9.43 -11.05
CA VAL A 398 -5.50 -9.69 -10.04
C VAL A 398 -4.82 -10.31 -8.81
N VAL A 399 -4.94 -9.63 -7.68
CA VAL A 399 -4.39 -10.06 -6.39
C VAL A 399 -5.47 -10.51 -5.42
N ILE A 400 -6.70 -9.99 -5.56
CA ILE A 400 -7.87 -10.47 -4.84
C ILE A 400 -8.95 -10.73 -5.89
N ASP A 401 -9.46 -11.96 -5.90
CA ASP A 401 -10.41 -12.44 -6.89
C ASP A 401 -11.71 -11.61 -6.92
N PHE A 402 -12.41 -11.68 -8.04
CA PHE A 402 -13.68 -11.00 -8.26
C PHE A 402 -14.83 -11.68 -7.50
N GLU A 403 -15.01 -11.32 -6.23
CA GLU A 403 -16.00 -11.95 -5.37
C GLU A 403 -16.92 -10.98 -4.61
N PHE A 404 -16.60 -9.68 -4.62
CA PHE A 404 -17.35 -8.68 -3.85
C PHE A 404 -18.46 -8.03 -4.68
N ASN A 405 -19.60 -7.76 -4.04
CA ASN A 405 -20.66 -6.93 -4.63
C ASN A 405 -20.25 -5.45 -4.70
N GLU A 406 -19.47 -5.00 -3.70
CA GLU A 406 -18.92 -3.66 -3.59
C GLU A 406 -17.54 -3.76 -2.95
N ALA A 407 -16.62 -2.88 -3.35
CA ALA A 407 -15.27 -2.82 -2.78
C ALA A 407 -14.81 -1.37 -2.68
N GLY A 408 -14.29 -0.97 -1.52
CA GLY A 408 -13.70 0.34 -1.25
C GLY A 408 -12.19 0.39 -1.52
N ASN A 409 -11.61 1.58 -1.43
CA ASN A 409 -10.15 1.73 -1.45
C ASN A 409 -9.54 1.16 -0.16
N PHE A 410 -8.32 0.62 -0.25
CA PHE A 410 -7.53 0.42 0.97
C PHE A 410 -7.16 1.77 1.57
N ASN A 411 -7.30 1.91 2.88
CA ASN A 411 -6.84 3.09 3.59
C ASN A 411 -5.35 2.97 4.00
N ASN A 412 -4.76 4.01 4.59
CA ASN A 412 -3.34 4.01 4.99
C ASN A 412 -2.94 2.89 5.96
N SER A 413 -3.90 2.26 6.64
CA SER A 413 -3.67 1.09 7.50
C SER A 413 -3.74 -0.23 6.75
N GLY A 414 -4.05 -0.22 5.45
CA GLY A 414 -4.23 -1.40 4.61
C GLY A 414 -5.59 -2.06 4.78
N VAL A 415 -6.61 -1.33 5.22
CA VAL A 415 -7.98 -1.84 5.39
C VAL A 415 -8.90 -1.30 4.31
N ALA A 416 -9.71 -2.15 3.71
CA ALA A 416 -10.80 -1.75 2.83
C ALA A 416 -12.13 -2.35 3.31
N VAL A 417 -13.22 -1.62 3.06
CA VAL A 417 -14.58 -2.12 3.21
C VAL A 417 -14.98 -2.84 1.94
N VAL A 418 -15.56 -4.04 2.07
CA VAL A 418 -16.11 -4.81 0.96
C VAL A 418 -17.48 -5.36 1.33
N ARG A 419 -18.29 -5.70 0.32
CA ARG A 419 -19.61 -6.32 0.53
C ARG A 419 -19.65 -7.73 -0.07
N LYS A 420 -19.94 -8.72 0.77
CA LYS A 420 -20.14 -10.13 0.37
C LYS A 420 -21.03 -10.87 1.37
N PRO A 421 -22.29 -11.20 1.00
CA PRO A 421 -23.47 -10.31 0.92
C PRO A 421 -23.64 -9.23 2.02
N GLY A 422 -23.01 -9.39 3.19
CA GLY A 422 -22.95 -8.36 4.23
C GLY A 422 -21.68 -7.50 4.13
N ILE A 423 -21.56 -6.49 4.99
CA ILE A 423 -20.38 -5.63 5.07
C ILE A 423 -19.25 -6.37 5.79
N LYS A 424 -18.04 -6.26 5.23
CA LYS A 424 -16.82 -6.83 5.81
C LYS A 424 -15.68 -5.84 5.67
N PHE A 425 -14.71 -5.95 6.56
CA PHE A 425 -13.39 -5.35 6.38
C PHE A 425 -12.41 -6.41 5.91
N ILE A 426 -11.64 -6.09 4.88
CA ILE A 426 -10.46 -6.84 4.48
C ILE A 426 -9.21 -6.07 4.88
N GLN A 427 -8.25 -6.76 5.48
CA GLN A 427 -6.98 -6.19 5.92
C GLN A 427 -5.84 -6.85 5.14
N LEU A 428 -5.03 -6.04 4.47
CA LEU A 428 -3.79 -6.47 3.84
C LEU A 428 -2.85 -7.06 4.89
N VAL A 429 -2.26 -8.20 4.58
CA VAL A 429 -1.15 -8.77 5.35
C VAL A 429 0.07 -7.84 5.18
N LYS A 430 0.62 -7.35 6.30
CA LYS A 430 1.78 -6.45 6.35
C LYS A 430 3.08 -7.19 6.65
#